data_AF-A0AAD7PBY5-F1
#
_entry.id   AF-A0AAD7PBY5-F1
#
_cell.length_a   1.000
_cell.length_b   1.000
_cell.length_c   1.000
_cell.angle_alpha   90.00
_cell.angle_beta   90.00
_cell.angle_gamma   90.00
#
_symmetry.space_group_name_H-M   'P 1'
#
loop_
_entity.id
_entity.type
_entity.pdbx_description
1 polymer ?
#
loop_
_entity_poly.entity_id
_entity_poly.type
_entity_poly.pdbx_seq_one_letter_code
_entity_poly.pdbx_strand_id
1 'polypeptide(L)'
;MATISFNQTRIRTPTVKYRYPISNFTSTPRPSRIPCIYTPDSSRNQAKLHLFRSNSVSESSVSTQKEEEIEVQEDDPTIELSYLDPETNPESISEWELDFCSRPILDIRGKKLWELVACDNSLSLQYTKYFPNNVINSITLKDAILSICEELGVPLPEKIRFFRSQMQTIITKACKELGIKPIPSKRCISLLLWLEERYETVYMRHPGFQKGSKPLMALDNPFPMELPENLFGDRWAFVQLPYSAVREEVSSLETKLVFGAGLDMDLLGIEIDDKTLIPGLSVASSRAQPLAAWMNGLEVCSIEADTARASLVLSVGISTRYVYSSYKKNPVTTNEAEAWEAAKKACGGLHFLAIQEDLDSDDCVGFWLLLDLPPPPV
;
A
#
# COMPACT_ATOMS: atom_id res chain seq x y z
N MET A 1 13.52 -19.31 -12.64
CA MET A 1 12.30 -19.14 -11.83
C MET A 1 12.32 -17.70 -11.36
N ALA A 2 11.31 -16.91 -11.72
CA ALA A 2 11.21 -15.54 -11.23
C ALA A 2 10.67 -15.61 -9.79
N THR A 3 11.46 -15.14 -8.83
CA THR A 3 11.02 -14.99 -7.45
C THR A 3 10.64 -13.52 -7.31
N ILE A 4 9.34 -13.22 -7.21
CA ILE A 4 8.92 -11.90 -6.72
C ILE A 4 9.30 -11.88 -5.24
N SER A 5 10.37 -11.18 -4.91
CA SER A 5 10.69 -10.82 -3.54
C SER A 5 10.09 -9.46 -3.24
N PHE A 6 9.30 -9.40 -2.18
CA PHE A 6 8.77 -8.16 -1.63
C PHE A 6 9.84 -7.52 -0.73
N ASN A 7 10.30 -6.32 -1.08
CA ASN A 7 11.29 -5.57 -0.32
C ASN A 7 10.59 -4.73 0.75
N GLN A 8 10.63 -5.20 2.00
CA GLN A 8 9.97 -4.58 3.16
C GLN A 8 10.56 -3.23 3.58
N THR A 9 11.66 -2.75 2.98
CA THR A 9 12.39 -1.57 3.45
C THR A 9 11.59 -0.26 3.41
N ARG A 10 10.49 -0.21 2.65
CA ARG A 10 9.64 0.98 2.53
C ARG A 10 8.42 0.97 3.43
N ILE A 11 7.98 -0.20 3.88
CA ILE A 11 6.90 -0.29 4.85
C ILE A 11 7.50 -0.02 6.23
N ARG A 12 7.04 1.05 6.87
CA ARG A 12 7.49 1.38 8.21
C ARG A 12 6.60 0.65 9.21
N THR A 13 7.15 -0.36 9.86
CA THR A 13 6.70 -0.77 11.18
C THR A 13 7.11 0.33 12.19
N PRO A 14 6.26 0.69 13.17
CA PRO A 14 6.48 1.88 13.99
C PRO A 14 7.70 1.74 14.91
N THR A 15 8.88 2.11 14.41
CA THR A 15 10.04 2.39 15.26
C THR A 15 9.93 3.82 15.78
N VAL A 16 9.40 3.96 16.99
CA VAL A 16 9.22 5.25 17.67
C VAL A 16 10.59 5.89 17.93
N LYS A 17 10.99 6.88 17.13
CA LYS A 17 12.08 7.79 17.50
C LYS A 17 11.52 8.97 18.29
N TYR A 18 11.53 8.87 19.62
CA TYR A 18 11.39 10.05 20.47
C TYR A 18 12.55 11.01 20.20
N ARG A 19 12.28 12.14 19.52
CA ARG A 19 13.17 13.31 19.60
C ARG A 19 12.75 14.12 20.82
N TYR A 20 13.47 13.94 21.93
CA TYR A 20 13.50 14.94 22.98
C TYR A 20 14.06 16.26 22.40
N PRO A 21 13.44 17.43 22.64
CA PRO A 21 14.01 18.69 22.22
C PRO A 21 15.23 19.00 23.09
N ILE A 22 16.42 18.76 22.54
CA ILE A 22 17.67 19.24 23.14
C ILE A 22 17.76 20.74 22.86
N SER A 23 17.41 21.54 23.85
CA SER A 23 17.67 22.98 23.88
C SER A 23 19.18 23.22 24.02
N ASN A 24 19.88 23.47 22.92
CA ASN A 24 21.26 23.95 22.95
C ASN A 24 21.32 25.39 22.43
N PHE A 25 21.18 26.33 23.36
CA PHE A 25 21.62 27.71 23.19
C PHE A 25 23.13 27.74 23.03
N THR A 26 23.63 28.26 21.91
CA THR A 26 25.04 28.58 21.71
C THR A 26 25.27 30.07 22.04
N SER A 27 25.91 30.33 23.19
CA SER A 27 26.43 31.64 23.56
C SER A 27 27.95 31.68 23.42
N THR A 28 28.47 32.62 22.64
CA THR A 28 29.91 32.92 22.51
C THR A 28 30.39 33.91 23.59
N PRO A 29 31.66 33.85 24.08
CA PRO A 29 32.07 34.56 25.30
C PRO A 29 33.01 35.75 25.10
N ARG A 30 33.04 36.65 26.11
CA ARG A 30 34.17 37.44 26.73
C ARG A 30 33.84 38.96 26.96
N PRO A 31 34.57 39.71 27.84
CA PRO A 31 34.33 39.73 29.29
C PRO A 31 34.31 41.16 29.93
N SER A 32 34.05 41.20 31.25
CA SER A 32 34.72 42.05 32.28
C SER A 32 33.90 43.08 33.09
N ARG A 33 34.17 43.03 34.42
CA ARG A 33 34.06 44.04 35.52
C ARG A 33 32.82 44.10 36.46
N ILE A 34 33.01 43.41 37.60
CA ILE A 34 32.69 43.60 39.06
C ILE A 34 32.40 45.07 39.51
N PRO A 35 31.76 45.44 40.69
CA PRO A 35 31.41 44.65 41.93
C PRO A 35 30.01 44.82 42.61
N CYS A 36 29.64 43.77 43.38
CA CYS A 36 29.21 43.71 44.81
C CYS A 36 27.93 44.43 45.33
N ILE A 37 27.10 43.70 46.11
CA ILE A 37 26.78 43.90 47.55
C ILE A 37 25.81 42.79 48.09
N TYR A 38 26.30 42.00 49.08
CA TYR A 38 25.72 41.43 50.34
C TYR A 38 24.23 40.97 50.46
N THR A 39 23.90 39.66 50.66
CA THR A 39 23.75 38.78 51.89
C THR A 39 22.33 38.75 52.53
N PRO A 40 21.94 37.77 53.40
CA PRO A 40 22.05 36.28 53.35
C PRO A 40 20.81 35.52 53.93
N ASP A 41 21.00 34.19 54.13
CA ASP A 41 20.32 33.24 55.06
C ASP A 41 19.02 32.51 54.60
N SER A 42 18.76 31.21 54.86
CA SER A 42 19.36 30.23 55.80
C SER A 42 18.93 28.76 55.53
N SER A 43 19.84 27.81 55.80
CA SER A 43 19.62 26.46 56.43
C SER A 43 18.86 25.36 55.63
N ARG A 44 19.11 24.03 55.73
CA ARG A 44 20.03 23.16 56.49
C ARG A 44 19.87 21.69 56.00
N ASN A 45 20.87 20.85 56.32
CA ASN A 45 20.95 19.36 56.35
C ASN A 45 21.54 18.70 55.07
N GLN A 46 22.82 18.29 54.97
CA GLN A 46 23.58 17.21 55.68
C GLN A 46 22.85 15.85 55.65
N ALA A 47 23.45 14.69 55.39
CA ALA A 47 24.80 14.20 55.06
C ALA A 47 24.58 12.74 54.52
N LYS A 48 25.48 12.13 53.74
CA LYS A 48 26.67 11.40 54.23
C LYS A 48 27.54 10.99 53.03
N LEU A 49 28.80 11.40 53.08
CA LEU A 49 29.92 10.87 52.31
C LEU A 49 30.65 9.86 53.20
N HIS A 50 30.99 8.69 52.66
CA HIS A 50 32.09 7.88 53.18
C HIS A 50 33.29 8.02 52.24
N LEU A 51 34.34 8.62 52.76
CA LEU A 51 35.69 8.57 52.20
C LEU A 51 36.28 7.18 52.42
N PHE A 52 36.96 6.64 51.40
CA PHE A 52 38.24 5.98 51.63
C PHE A 52 39.26 6.39 50.57
N ARG A 53 40.50 6.41 51.04
CA ARG A 53 41.66 7.17 50.57
C ARG A 53 42.48 6.38 49.55
N SER A 54 43.22 7.15 48.76
CA SER A 54 44.09 6.85 47.62
C SER A 54 45.16 5.76 47.83
N ASN A 55 45.51 5.06 46.75
CA ASN A 55 46.92 4.82 46.41
C ASN A 55 47.19 4.71 44.90
N SER A 56 48.37 5.23 44.58
CA SER A 56 49.05 5.51 43.32
C SER A 56 49.47 4.30 42.45
N VAL A 57 49.33 4.48 41.13
CA VAL A 57 50.20 4.05 39.99
C VAL A 57 50.34 2.55 39.66
N SER A 58 49.84 2.15 38.48
CA SER A 58 50.67 1.76 37.31
C SER A 58 49.79 1.40 36.11
N GLU A 59 50.26 1.80 34.94
CA GLU A 59 49.68 1.63 33.61
C GLU A 59 49.51 0.15 33.22
N SER A 60 48.36 -0.21 32.64
CA SER A 60 48.35 -1.03 31.42
C SER A 60 47.04 -0.84 30.66
N SER A 61 47.21 -0.67 29.36
CA SER A 61 46.20 -0.31 28.37
C SER A 61 45.42 -1.55 27.94
N VAL A 62 44.09 -1.56 28.10
CA VAL A 62 43.18 -2.33 27.25
C VAL A 62 41.92 -1.50 27.05
N SER A 63 41.76 -0.99 25.83
CA SER A 63 40.53 -0.37 25.37
C SER A 63 39.50 -1.45 25.11
N THR A 64 38.54 -1.62 26.02
CA THR A 64 37.29 -2.32 25.69
C THR A 64 36.31 -1.26 25.24
N GLN A 65 36.08 -1.23 23.92
CA GLN A 65 34.99 -0.46 23.34
C GLN A 65 33.69 -0.92 24.00
N LYS A 66 32.97 0.04 24.57
CA LYS A 66 31.62 -0.16 25.06
C LYS A 66 30.76 -0.40 23.82
N GLU A 67 30.49 -1.66 23.52
CA GLU A 67 29.43 -2.02 22.58
C GLU A 67 28.15 -1.35 23.09
N GLU A 68 27.64 -0.39 22.32
CA GLU A 68 26.27 0.05 22.46
C GLU A 68 25.41 -1.16 22.12
N GLU A 69 24.94 -1.86 23.15
CA GLU A 69 23.78 -2.75 23.02
C GLU A 69 22.65 -1.90 22.43
N ILE A 70 22.38 -2.12 21.14
CA ILE A 70 21.16 -1.65 20.51
C ILE A 70 20.05 -2.40 21.24
N GLU A 71 19.41 -1.73 22.21
CA GLU A 71 18.10 -2.15 22.71
C GLU A 71 17.17 -2.19 21.49
N VAL A 72 16.91 -3.40 20.99
CA VAL A 72 15.78 -3.65 20.10
C VAL A 72 14.54 -3.45 20.96
N GLN A 73 14.04 -2.22 21.05
CA GLN A 73 12.74 -1.95 21.66
C GLN A 73 11.71 -2.75 20.86
N GLU A 74 11.03 -3.68 21.52
CA GLU A 74 9.93 -4.43 20.90
C GLU A 74 8.85 -3.44 20.44
N ASP A 75 8.65 -3.34 19.11
CA ASP A 75 7.58 -2.52 18.52
C ASP A 75 6.24 -2.94 19.15
N ASP A 76 5.57 -2.00 19.85
CA ASP A 76 4.26 -2.22 20.46
C ASP A 76 3.19 -2.32 19.35
N PRO A 77 2.56 -3.49 19.16
CA PRO A 77 1.61 -3.74 18.06
C PRO A 77 0.28 -3.01 18.25
N THR A 78 0.07 -2.33 19.37
CA THR A 78 -1.14 -1.53 19.63
C THR A 78 -1.00 -0.08 19.15
N ILE A 79 0.21 0.35 18.79
CA ILE A 79 0.48 1.72 18.36
C ILE A 79 -0.13 2.00 16.99
N GLU A 80 -0.87 3.10 16.92
CA GLU A 80 -1.36 3.71 15.69
C GLU A 80 -0.21 4.38 14.95
N LEU A 81 -0.12 4.16 13.63
CA LEU A 81 0.87 4.79 12.77
C LEU A 81 0.33 6.11 12.19
N SER A 82 1.16 7.14 12.26
CA SER A 82 0.97 8.41 11.54
C SER A 82 2.32 8.78 10.94
N TYR A 83 2.48 8.53 9.64
CA TYR A 83 3.75 8.68 8.93
C TYR A 83 3.55 9.40 7.59
N LEU A 84 4.42 10.39 7.36
CA LEU A 84 4.65 11.03 6.08
C LEU A 84 6.15 11.05 5.82
N ASP A 85 6.56 10.58 4.65
CA ASP A 85 7.95 10.63 4.21
C ASP A 85 8.43 12.10 4.13
N PRO A 86 9.47 12.49 4.88
CA PRO A 86 10.00 13.86 4.87
C PRO A 86 10.48 14.35 3.49
N GLU A 87 10.82 13.44 2.58
CA GLU A 87 11.26 13.78 1.22
C GLU A 87 10.08 13.98 0.26
N THR A 88 8.89 13.55 0.65
CA THR A 88 7.68 13.68 -0.18
C THR A 88 7.05 15.05 0.00
N ASN A 89 6.70 15.71 -1.11
CA ASN A 89 5.92 16.94 -1.08
C ASN A 89 4.46 16.63 -0.70
N PRO A 90 3.92 17.16 0.42
CA PRO A 90 2.54 16.91 0.84
C PRO A 90 1.51 17.20 -0.25
N GLU A 91 1.72 18.29 -1.00
CA GLU A 91 0.82 18.74 -2.07
C GLU A 91 0.80 17.82 -3.29
N SER A 92 1.78 16.91 -3.43
CA SER A 92 1.81 15.96 -4.54
C SER A 92 0.92 14.73 -4.32
N ILE A 93 0.47 14.50 -3.09
CA ILE A 93 -0.34 13.33 -2.72
C ILE A 93 -1.82 13.64 -3.00
N SER A 94 -2.25 13.34 -4.22
CA SER A 94 -3.62 13.59 -4.69
C SER A 94 -4.55 12.38 -4.63
N GLU A 95 -4.02 11.18 -4.42
CA GLU A 95 -4.78 9.92 -4.37
C GLU A 95 -4.44 9.14 -3.12
N TRP A 96 -5.46 8.69 -2.37
CA TRP A 96 -5.28 7.73 -1.29
C TRP A 96 -5.97 6.41 -1.60
N GLU A 97 -5.47 5.34 -1.01
CA GLU A 97 -6.10 4.04 -0.87
C GLU A 97 -6.54 3.87 0.59
N LEU A 98 -7.78 3.43 0.81
CA LEU A 98 -8.38 3.39 2.14
C LEU A 98 -9.13 2.07 2.41
N ASP A 99 -8.85 1.47 3.57
CA ASP A 99 -9.63 0.40 4.17
C ASP A 99 -10.17 0.83 5.53
N PHE A 100 -11.45 0.59 5.79
CA PHE A 100 -12.06 0.85 7.09
C PHE A 100 -12.88 -0.37 7.49
N CYS A 101 -12.23 -1.32 8.18
CA CYS A 101 -12.81 -2.65 8.44
C CYS A 101 -12.40 -3.18 9.82
N SER A 102 -13.10 -4.19 10.30
CA SER A 102 -12.72 -4.92 11.51
C SER A 102 -11.43 -5.69 11.30
N ARG A 103 -10.59 -5.76 12.33
CA ARG A 103 -9.40 -6.61 12.37
C ARG A 103 -9.66 -7.91 13.12
N PRO A 104 -8.82 -8.95 12.97
CA PRO A 104 -8.88 -10.18 13.76
C PRO A 104 -8.44 -9.95 15.22
N ILE A 105 -8.91 -8.87 15.83
CA ILE A 105 -8.53 -8.38 17.16
C ILE A 105 -9.81 -8.13 17.95
N LEU A 106 -9.84 -8.56 19.21
CA LEU A 106 -10.87 -8.19 20.17
C LEU A 106 -10.35 -7.10 21.11
N ASP A 107 -11.24 -6.16 21.43
CA ASP A 107 -11.02 -5.21 22.51
C ASP A 107 -11.15 -5.87 23.89
N ILE A 108 -10.90 -5.10 24.95
CA ILE A 108 -11.02 -5.55 26.35
C ILE A 108 -12.46 -6.00 26.73
N ARG A 109 -13.45 -5.71 25.89
CA ARG A 109 -14.87 -6.09 26.08
C ARG A 109 -15.24 -7.32 25.23
N GLY A 110 -14.29 -7.93 24.54
CA GLY A 110 -14.52 -9.07 23.65
C GLY A 110 -15.27 -8.70 22.36
N LYS A 111 -15.25 -7.43 21.94
CA LYS A 111 -15.84 -6.96 20.68
C LYS A 111 -14.76 -6.77 19.62
N LYS A 112 -15.11 -6.98 18.36
CA LYS A 112 -14.18 -6.78 17.24
C LYS A 112 -13.72 -5.33 17.18
N LEU A 113 -12.41 -5.14 17.16
CA LEU A 113 -11.76 -3.86 16.96
C LEU A 113 -11.79 -3.50 15.47
N TRP A 114 -12.11 -2.25 15.16
CA TRP A 114 -12.06 -1.72 13.80
C TRP A 114 -10.82 -0.87 13.62
N GLU A 115 -10.38 -0.75 12.38
CA GLU A 115 -9.23 0.07 12.04
C GLU A 115 -9.47 0.77 10.71
N LEU A 116 -9.12 2.05 10.67
CA LEU A 116 -8.87 2.80 9.44
C LEU A 116 -7.42 2.58 9.06
N VAL A 117 -7.15 2.17 7.82
CA VAL A 117 -5.82 2.11 7.22
C VAL A 117 -5.88 2.91 5.94
N ALA A 118 -5.02 3.92 5.81
CA ALA A 118 -4.96 4.81 4.65
C ALA A 118 -3.52 5.03 4.22
N CYS A 119 -3.26 4.95 2.93
CA CYS A 119 -1.95 5.25 2.35
C CYS A 119 -2.08 5.89 0.97
N ASP A 120 -0.99 6.43 0.45
CA ASP A 120 -0.89 6.73 -0.98
C ASP A 120 -0.29 5.54 -1.76
N ASN A 121 -0.12 5.72 -3.07
CA ASN A 121 0.38 4.65 -3.95
C ASN A 121 1.86 4.31 -3.72
N SER A 122 2.67 5.25 -3.22
CA SER A 122 4.10 5.04 -2.93
C SER A 122 4.36 4.57 -1.51
N LEU A 123 3.33 4.54 -0.64
CA LEU A 123 3.46 4.39 0.81
C LEU A 123 4.29 5.52 1.45
N SER A 124 4.39 6.68 0.79
CA SER A 124 4.98 7.88 1.39
C SER A 124 4.07 8.43 2.49
N LEU A 125 2.75 8.27 2.36
CA LEU A 125 1.77 8.51 3.41
C LEU A 125 1.28 7.16 3.94
N GLN A 126 1.35 6.99 5.26
CA GLN A 126 0.84 5.79 5.95
C GLN A 126 0.15 6.23 7.24
N TYR A 127 -1.14 5.92 7.37
CA TYR A 127 -1.94 6.26 8.53
C TYR A 127 -2.80 5.09 8.98
N THR A 128 -2.84 4.83 10.29
CA THR A 128 -3.75 3.85 10.88
C THR A 128 -4.39 4.37 12.14
N LYS A 129 -5.67 4.04 12.37
CA LYS A 129 -6.38 4.41 13.60
C LYS A 129 -7.41 3.37 14.00
N TYR A 130 -7.42 2.97 15.26
CA TYR A 130 -8.35 1.99 15.81
C TYR A 130 -9.65 2.66 16.29
N PHE A 131 -10.75 1.92 16.14
CA PHE A 131 -12.10 2.36 16.51
C PHE A 131 -12.87 1.24 17.21
N PRO A 132 -13.67 1.56 18.23
CA PRO A 132 -14.61 0.59 18.78
C PRO A 132 -15.77 0.33 17.82
N ASN A 133 -16.33 -0.87 17.87
CA ASN A 133 -17.39 -1.32 16.94
C ASN A 133 -18.63 -0.39 16.88
N ASN A 134 -18.99 0.26 17.99
CA ASN A 134 -20.21 1.06 18.10
C ASN A 134 -20.13 2.46 17.47
N VAL A 135 -18.97 2.88 16.97
CA VAL A 135 -18.79 4.22 16.37
C VAL A 135 -18.59 4.17 14.86
N ILE A 136 -18.78 3.01 14.22
CA ILE A 136 -18.50 2.84 12.79
C ILE A 136 -19.64 3.41 11.95
N ASN A 137 -19.42 4.59 11.39
CA ASN A 137 -20.34 5.28 10.51
C ASN A 137 -19.60 6.34 9.65
N SER A 138 -20.33 7.01 8.75
CA SER A 138 -19.75 7.98 7.81
C SER A 138 -19.23 9.26 8.49
N ILE A 139 -19.79 9.65 9.63
CA ILE A 139 -19.36 10.86 10.36
C ILE A 139 -17.99 10.59 10.99
N THR A 140 -17.85 9.46 11.69
CA THR A 140 -16.58 9.03 12.27
C THR A 140 -15.48 8.90 11.22
N LEU A 141 -15.79 8.30 10.06
CA LEU A 141 -14.81 8.18 8.98
C LEU A 141 -14.41 9.55 8.40
N LYS A 142 -15.37 10.46 8.21
CA LYS A 142 -15.09 11.81 7.74
C LYS A 142 -14.14 12.54 8.69
N ASP A 143 -14.45 12.51 9.99
CA ASP A 143 -13.63 13.18 11.00
C ASP A 143 -12.23 12.56 11.06
N ALA A 144 -12.12 11.24 10.89
CA ALA A 144 -10.84 10.56 10.81
C ALA A 144 -10.03 10.97 9.58
N ILE A 145 -10.64 11.12 8.40
CA ILE A 145 -9.97 11.63 7.19
C ILE A 145 -9.42 13.04 7.43
N LEU A 146 -10.20 13.92 8.08
CA LEU A 146 -9.74 15.26 8.44
C LEU A 146 -8.57 15.23 9.42
N SER A 147 -8.58 14.31 10.40
CA SER A 147 -7.46 14.12 11.32
C SER A 147 -6.16 13.74 10.58
N ILE A 148 -6.22 12.95 9.51
CA ILE A 148 -5.03 12.63 8.69
C ILE A 148 -4.42 13.92 8.13
N CYS A 149 -5.25 14.79 7.53
CA CYS A 149 -4.80 16.06 6.98
C CYS A 149 -4.19 16.97 8.05
N GLU A 150 -4.82 17.07 9.23
CA GLU A 150 -4.34 17.88 10.35
C GLU A 150 -3.03 17.36 10.95
N GLU A 151 -2.93 16.05 11.17
CA GLU A 151 -1.77 15.42 11.82
C GLU A 151 -0.54 15.37 10.90
N LEU A 152 -0.74 15.07 9.61
CA LEU A 152 0.35 14.92 8.64
C LEU A 152 0.64 16.21 7.86
N GLY A 153 -0.21 17.23 7.97
CA GLY A 153 -0.06 18.48 7.23
C GLY A 153 -0.23 18.29 5.71
N VAL A 154 -1.08 17.35 5.29
CA VAL A 154 -1.37 17.03 3.90
C VAL A 154 -2.74 17.58 3.49
N PRO A 155 -2.94 18.01 2.23
CA PRO A 155 -4.25 18.43 1.77
C PRO A 155 -5.24 17.26 1.70
N LEU A 156 -6.52 17.57 1.52
CA LEU A 156 -7.50 16.54 1.16
C LEU A 156 -7.16 15.98 -0.22
N PRO A 157 -7.19 14.65 -0.42
CA PRO A 157 -6.93 14.06 -1.72
C PRO A 157 -8.07 14.39 -2.69
N GLU A 158 -7.77 14.40 -3.99
CA GLU A 158 -8.80 14.53 -5.02
C GLU A 158 -9.70 13.29 -5.07
N LYS A 159 -9.12 12.12 -4.78
CA LYS A 159 -9.84 10.84 -4.79
C LYS A 159 -9.33 9.83 -3.77
N ILE A 160 -10.25 9.00 -3.30
CA ILE A 160 -9.98 7.87 -2.40
C ILE A 160 -10.43 6.58 -3.07
N ARG A 161 -9.49 5.66 -3.27
CA ARG A 161 -9.73 4.29 -3.73
C ARG A 161 -10.03 3.37 -2.54
N PHE A 162 -10.98 2.46 -2.71
CA PHE A 162 -11.29 1.44 -1.69
C PHE A 162 -11.80 0.16 -2.36
N PHE A 163 -11.55 -1.00 -1.73
CA PHE A 163 -11.81 -2.31 -2.35
C PHE A 163 -12.94 -3.12 -1.70
N ARG A 164 -13.47 -2.70 -0.53
CA ARG A 164 -14.58 -3.39 0.16
C ARG A 164 -15.93 -2.81 -0.23
N SER A 165 -16.74 -3.56 -0.96
CA SER A 165 -18.10 -3.17 -1.36
C SER A 165 -19.02 -2.92 -0.16
N GLN A 166 -18.84 -3.66 0.92
CA GLN A 166 -19.66 -3.51 2.13
C GLN A 166 -19.46 -2.15 2.79
N MET A 167 -18.31 -1.51 2.57
CA MET A 167 -17.99 -0.18 3.09
C MET A 167 -18.37 0.96 2.12
N GLN A 168 -18.83 0.65 0.91
CA GLN A 168 -19.13 1.63 -0.13
C GLN A 168 -20.05 2.75 0.34
N THR A 169 -21.12 2.44 1.08
CA THR A 169 -22.08 3.46 1.56
C THR A 169 -21.44 4.43 2.54
N ILE A 170 -20.68 3.90 3.51
CA ILE A 170 -20.02 4.71 4.56
C ILE A 170 -18.93 5.59 3.93
N ILE A 171 -18.05 5.00 3.12
CA ILE A 171 -16.92 5.69 2.48
C ILE A 171 -17.44 6.75 1.50
N THR A 172 -18.40 6.39 0.64
CA THR A 172 -18.96 7.33 -0.36
C THR A 172 -19.61 8.53 0.32
N LYS A 173 -20.33 8.32 1.42
CA LYS A 173 -20.97 9.43 2.15
C LYS A 173 -19.94 10.34 2.81
N ALA A 174 -18.92 9.78 3.46
CA ALA A 174 -17.83 10.56 4.06
C ALA A 174 -17.08 11.39 3.00
N CYS A 175 -16.69 10.77 1.88
CA CYS A 175 -15.97 11.44 0.78
C CYS A 175 -16.79 12.58 0.18
N LYS A 176 -18.10 12.37 -0.07
CA LYS A 176 -18.99 13.39 -0.63
C LYS A 176 -19.10 14.65 0.26
N GLU A 177 -19.16 14.48 1.58
CA GLU A 177 -19.18 15.61 2.52
C GLU A 177 -17.88 16.42 2.50
N LEU A 178 -16.76 15.79 2.11
CA LEU A 178 -15.44 16.41 2.00
C LEU A 178 -15.10 16.90 0.58
N GLY A 179 -15.97 16.68 -0.41
CA GLY A 179 -15.68 16.98 -1.82
C GLY A 179 -14.65 16.04 -2.47
N ILE A 180 -14.33 14.91 -1.84
CA ILE A 180 -13.41 13.90 -2.36
C ILE A 180 -14.17 12.95 -3.28
N LYS A 181 -13.57 12.54 -4.41
CA LYS A 181 -14.15 11.54 -5.31
C LYS A 181 -13.91 10.10 -4.79
N PRO A 182 -14.95 9.36 -4.37
CA PRO A 182 -14.79 7.96 -4.00
C PRO A 182 -14.65 7.07 -5.24
N ILE A 183 -13.63 6.21 -5.27
CA ILE A 183 -13.35 5.28 -6.37
C ILE A 183 -13.39 3.84 -5.85
N PRO A 184 -14.47 3.09 -6.09
CA PRO A 184 -14.48 1.66 -5.82
C PRO A 184 -13.53 0.95 -6.79
N SER A 185 -12.40 0.42 -6.29
CA SER A 185 -11.44 -0.31 -7.12
C SER A 185 -10.68 -1.39 -6.35
N LYS A 186 -10.42 -2.55 -6.98
CA LYS A 186 -9.46 -3.54 -6.46
C LYS A 186 -8.01 -3.14 -6.70
N ARG A 187 -7.74 -2.08 -7.48
CA ARG A 187 -6.39 -1.53 -7.68
C ARG A 187 -5.89 -0.72 -6.47
N CYS A 188 -6.23 -1.16 -5.26
CA CYS A 188 -5.68 -0.62 -4.02
C CYS A 188 -4.39 -1.39 -3.67
N ILE A 189 -3.42 -1.43 -4.59
CA ILE A 189 -2.35 -2.42 -4.56
C ILE A 189 -1.42 -2.19 -3.36
N SER A 190 -1.03 -0.95 -3.10
CA SER A 190 -0.12 -0.59 -2.01
C SER A 190 -0.76 -0.87 -0.66
N LEU A 191 -2.04 -0.55 -0.50
CA LEU A 191 -2.83 -0.86 0.68
C LEU A 191 -2.99 -2.37 0.89
N LEU A 192 -3.23 -3.15 -0.17
CA LEU A 192 -3.39 -4.60 -0.06
C LEU A 192 -2.09 -5.27 0.42
N LEU A 193 -0.94 -4.88 -0.16
CA LEU A 193 0.37 -5.37 0.27
C LEU A 193 0.69 -4.93 1.70
N TRP A 194 0.32 -3.69 2.05
CA TRP A 194 0.53 -3.21 3.41
C TRP A 194 -0.35 -3.93 4.43
N LEU A 195 -1.61 -4.24 4.11
CA LEU A 195 -2.49 -5.05 4.97
C LEU A 195 -1.96 -6.48 5.17
N GLU A 196 -1.35 -7.08 4.15
CA GLU A 196 -0.66 -8.38 4.26
C GLU A 196 0.49 -8.28 5.27
N GLU A 197 1.38 -7.29 5.13
CA GLU A 197 2.48 -7.11 6.08
C GLU A 197 1.96 -6.84 7.49
N ARG A 198 0.99 -5.94 7.65
CA ARG A 198 0.41 -5.60 8.96
C ARG A 198 -0.21 -6.81 9.64
N TYR A 199 -0.74 -7.78 8.89
CA TYR A 199 -1.24 -9.01 9.48
C TYR A 199 -0.14 -9.78 10.21
N GLU A 200 1.01 -9.95 9.58
CA GLU A 200 2.16 -10.64 10.17
C GLU A 200 2.85 -9.83 11.27
N THR A 201 3.12 -8.54 11.02
CA THR A 201 3.97 -7.72 11.88
C THR A 201 3.24 -7.01 13.03
N VAL A 202 1.93 -6.77 12.88
CA VAL A 202 1.10 -6.03 13.85
C VAL A 202 0.00 -6.93 14.41
N TYR A 203 -0.91 -7.42 13.57
CA TYR A 203 -2.14 -8.06 14.06
C TYR A 203 -1.85 -9.39 14.77
N MET A 204 -0.97 -10.24 14.24
CA MET A 204 -0.60 -11.51 14.88
C MET A 204 0.10 -11.34 16.23
N ARG A 205 0.73 -10.19 16.47
CA ARG A 205 1.41 -9.84 17.72
C ARG A 205 0.51 -9.09 18.70
N HIS A 206 -0.63 -8.58 18.24
CA HIS A 206 -1.55 -7.80 19.06
C HIS A 206 -2.14 -8.66 20.21
N PRO A 207 -2.20 -8.17 21.46
CA PRO A 207 -2.68 -8.96 22.61
C PRO A 207 -4.11 -9.53 22.45
N GLY A 208 -4.97 -8.78 21.76
CA GLY A 208 -6.34 -9.18 21.43
C GLY A 208 -6.51 -10.09 20.20
N PHE A 209 -5.41 -10.53 19.55
CA PHE A 209 -5.48 -11.29 18.30
C PHE A 209 -6.27 -12.60 18.45
N GLN A 210 -7.10 -12.90 17.45
CA GLN A 210 -7.90 -14.10 17.38
C GLN A 210 -7.50 -14.93 16.16
N LYS A 211 -6.63 -15.92 16.39
CA LYS A 211 -6.19 -16.84 15.34
C LYS A 211 -7.39 -17.56 14.70
N GLY A 212 -7.49 -17.52 13.38
CA GLY A 212 -8.58 -18.14 12.63
C GLY A 212 -9.91 -17.37 12.67
N SER A 213 -9.92 -16.14 13.19
CA SER A 213 -11.05 -15.24 13.06
C SER A 213 -11.33 -14.96 11.59
N LYS A 214 -12.56 -15.25 11.14
CA LYS A 214 -12.97 -14.91 9.78
C LYS A 214 -13.13 -13.40 9.64
N PRO A 215 -12.66 -12.79 8.53
CA PRO A 215 -13.00 -11.43 8.16
C PRO A 215 -14.52 -11.21 8.25
N LEU A 216 -14.95 -10.08 8.81
CA LEU A 216 -16.39 -9.73 8.79
C LEU A 216 -16.89 -9.48 7.37
N MET A 217 -16.00 -9.00 6.50
CA MET A 217 -16.32 -8.51 5.16
C MET A 217 -15.49 -9.28 4.15
N ALA A 218 -16.04 -10.39 3.67
CA ALA A 218 -15.45 -11.15 2.58
C ALA A 218 -15.45 -10.31 1.28
N LEU A 219 -14.41 -10.46 0.47
CA LEU A 219 -14.36 -9.79 -0.82
C LEU A 219 -15.36 -10.42 -1.80
N ASP A 220 -16.01 -9.56 -2.59
CA ASP A 220 -16.95 -10.00 -3.60
C ASP A 220 -16.23 -10.68 -4.77
N ASN A 221 -16.77 -11.83 -5.17
CA ASN A 221 -16.41 -12.53 -6.39
C ASN A 221 -17.69 -12.96 -7.14
N PRO A 222 -18.41 -12.02 -7.75
CA PRO A 222 -19.67 -12.31 -8.42
C PRO A 222 -19.46 -13.17 -9.67
N PHE A 223 -20.55 -13.76 -10.17
CA PHE A 223 -20.51 -14.45 -11.46
C PHE A 223 -20.27 -13.46 -12.59
N PRO A 224 -19.46 -13.84 -13.61
CA PRO A 224 -19.26 -13.01 -14.79
C PRO A 224 -20.59 -12.76 -15.53
N MET A 225 -20.82 -11.50 -15.91
CA MET A 225 -21.96 -11.08 -16.72
C MET A 225 -21.54 -10.82 -18.18
N GLU A 226 -22.51 -10.56 -19.06
CA GLU A 226 -22.23 -10.21 -20.46
C GLU A 226 -21.49 -8.86 -20.55
N LEU A 227 -20.47 -8.82 -21.41
CA LEU A 227 -19.71 -7.61 -21.68
C LEU A 227 -20.56 -6.61 -22.49
N PRO A 228 -20.60 -5.32 -22.11
CA PRO A 228 -21.18 -4.27 -22.94
C PRO A 228 -20.62 -4.24 -24.37
N GLU A 229 -21.48 -4.04 -25.37
CA GLU A 229 -21.12 -4.11 -26.80
C GLU A 229 -19.97 -3.18 -27.19
N ASN A 230 -19.83 -2.04 -26.53
CA ASN A 230 -18.78 -1.06 -26.81
C ASN A 230 -17.39 -1.55 -26.38
N LEU A 231 -17.28 -2.56 -25.51
CA LEU A 231 -16.03 -3.02 -24.92
C LEU A 231 -15.42 -4.26 -25.61
N PHE A 232 -16.04 -4.78 -26.66
CA PHE A 232 -15.46 -5.88 -27.43
C PHE A 232 -14.34 -5.39 -28.35
N GLY A 233 -13.22 -6.12 -28.34
CA GLY A 233 -12.24 -6.09 -29.41
C GLY A 233 -12.62 -7.04 -30.55
N ASP A 234 -12.02 -6.84 -31.72
CA ASP A 234 -12.32 -7.61 -32.94
C ASP A 234 -11.62 -8.98 -32.90
N ARG A 235 -10.39 -9.01 -32.37
CA ARG A 235 -9.59 -10.22 -32.16
C ARG A 235 -8.76 -10.07 -30.89
N TRP A 236 -8.29 -11.19 -30.35
CA TRP A 236 -7.37 -11.19 -29.23
C TRP A 236 -6.40 -12.37 -29.33
N ALA A 237 -5.27 -12.27 -28.63
CA ALA A 237 -4.28 -13.33 -28.49
C ALA A 237 -3.67 -13.32 -27.08
N PHE A 238 -3.32 -14.51 -26.59
CA PHE A 238 -2.40 -14.63 -25.47
C PHE A 238 -0.99 -14.31 -25.95
N VAL A 239 -0.31 -13.41 -25.25
CA VAL A 239 1.04 -12.94 -25.58
C VAL A 239 1.92 -12.98 -24.35
N GLN A 240 3.23 -12.89 -24.56
CA GLN A 240 4.20 -12.71 -23.49
C GLN A 240 5.24 -11.68 -23.92
N LEU A 241 5.60 -10.76 -23.03
CA LEU A 241 6.64 -9.76 -23.25
C LEU A 241 7.69 -9.86 -22.15
N PRO A 242 8.99 -9.70 -22.47
CA PRO A 242 9.99 -9.53 -21.42
C PRO A 242 9.65 -8.29 -20.58
N TYR A 243 9.88 -8.36 -19.27
CA TYR A 243 9.56 -7.28 -18.35
C TYR A 243 10.22 -5.95 -18.74
N SER A 244 11.41 -5.98 -19.36
CA SER A 244 12.04 -4.79 -19.92
C SER A 244 11.16 -4.06 -20.95
N ALA A 245 10.46 -4.79 -21.82
CA ALA A 245 9.54 -4.23 -22.80
C ALA A 245 8.24 -3.75 -22.13
N VAL A 246 7.72 -4.49 -21.15
CA VAL A 246 6.55 -4.05 -20.36
C VAL A 246 6.83 -2.72 -19.65
N ARG A 247 8.03 -2.56 -19.07
CA ARG A 247 8.44 -1.32 -18.41
C ARG A 247 8.55 -0.16 -19.40
N GLU A 248 9.04 -0.42 -20.61
CA GLU A 248 9.08 0.58 -21.69
C GLU A 248 7.66 1.04 -22.08
N GLU A 249 6.74 0.10 -22.28
CA GLU A 249 5.33 0.42 -22.57
C GLU A 249 4.69 1.25 -21.46
N VAL A 250 4.87 0.87 -20.19
CA VAL A 250 4.36 1.61 -19.04
C VAL A 250 4.95 3.02 -18.95
N SER A 251 6.25 3.16 -19.15
CA SER A 251 6.93 4.47 -19.16
C SER A 251 6.47 5.35 -20.32
N SER A 252 6.05 4.72 -21.43
CA SER A 252 5.54 5.42 -22.60
C SER A 252 4.13 5.99 -22.38
N LEU A 253 3.36 5.49 -21.40
CA LEU A 253 1.99 5.98 -21.14
C LEU A 253 1.95 7.49 -20.90
N GLU A 254 2.88 8.01 -20.10
CA GLU A 254 2.96 9.44 -19.77
C GLU A 254 3.41 10.29 -20.97
N THR A 255 4.31 9.75 -21.80
CA THR A 255 4.94 10.51 -22.90
C THR A 255 4.13 10.45 -24.20
N LYS A 256 3.52 9.30 -24.50
CA LYS A 256 2.72 9.05 -25.72
C LYS A 256 1.23 9.37 -25.54
N LEU A 257 0.77 9.75 -24.35
CA LEU A 257 -0.65 9.97 -24.01
C LEU A 257 -1.54 8.76 -24.36
N VAL A 258 -0.99 7.57 -24.19
CA VAL A 258 -1.67 6.29 -24.41
C VAL A 258 -2.60 6.01 -23.21
N PHE A 259 -3.77 5.41 -23.46
CA PHE A 259 -4.68 5.06 -22.36
C PHE A 259 -4.10 3.91 -21.54
N GLY A 260 -4.22 3.94 -20.22
CA GLY A 260 -3.59 2.90 -19.45
C GLY A 260 -3.51 3.15 -17.97
N ALA A 261 -2.95 2.16 -17.30
CA ALA A 261 -2.53 2.28 -15.93
C ALA A 261 -1.23 1.51 -15.73
N GLY A 262 -0.18 2.24 -15.36
CA GLY A 262 1.07 1.64 -14.88
C GLY A 262 0.93 1.09 -13.46
N LEU A 263 1.95 0.36 -13.05
CA LEU A 263 2.22 0.02 -11.66
C LEU A 263 3.72 0.19 -11.47
N ASP A 264 4.11 0.96 -10.46
CA ASP A 264 5.51 1.14 -10.15
C ASP A 264 5.99 -0.01 -9.25
N MET A 265 6.65 -0.99 -9.86
CA MET A 265 7.11 -2.18 -9.15
C MET A 265 8.14 -1.85 -8.07
N ASP A 266 8.97 -0.83 -8.28
CA ASP A 266 10.00 -0.43 -7.33
C ASP A 266 9.36 0.17 -6.08
N LEU A 267 8.33 1.01 -6.25
CA LEU A 267 7.58 1.56 -5.11
C LEU A 267 6.79 0.48 -4.34
N LEU A 268 6.34 -0.56 -5.04
CA LEU A 268 5.69 -1.72 -4.45
C LEU A 268 6.69 -2.71 -3.84
N GLY A 269 8.00 -2.47 -3.97
CA GLY A 269 9.04 -3.38 -3.49
C GLY A 269 9.06 -4.73 -4.22
N ILE A 270 8.52 -4.81 -5.44
CA ILE A 270 8.43 -6.04 -6.23
C ILE A 270 9.62 -6.09 -7.18
N GLU A 271 10.58 -6.98 -6.91
CA GLU A 271 11.74 -7.17 -7.80
C GLU A 271 11.44 -8.20 -8.91
N ILE A 272 11.66 -7.81 -10.17
CA ILE A 272 11.42 -8.65 -11.36
C ILE A 272 12.61 -8.55 -12.30
N ASP A 273 13.15 -9.70 -12.70
CA ASP A 273 14.22 -9.75 -13.71
C ASP A 273 13.71 -9.29 -15.07
N ASP A 274 14.47 -8.43 -15.75
CA ASP A 274 14.13 -7.82 -17.04
C ASP A 274 13.76 -8.82 -18.14
N LYS A 275 14.30 -10.05 -18.11
CA LYS A 275 14.02 -11.10 -19.10
C LYS A 275 12.81 -11.96 -18.73
N THR A 276 12.22 -11.74 -17.55
CA THR A 276 11.01 -12.45 -17.13
C THR A 276 9.90 -12.18 -18.13
N LEU A 277 9.33 -13.25 -18.69
CA LEU A 277 8.23 -13.15 -19.62
C LEU A 277 6.92 -12.93 -18.86
N ILE A 278 6.39 -11.72 -18.96
CA ILE A 278 5.11 -11.34 -18.37
C ILE A 278 4.00 -11.73 -19.34
N PRO A 279 3.01 -12.53 -18.91
CA PRO A 279 1.87 -12.88 -19.74
C PRO A 279 0.94 -11.67 -19.91
N GLY A 280 0.33 -11.58 -21.08
CA GLY A 280 -0.67 -10.56 -21.36
C GLY A 280 -1.74 -11.01 -22.33
N LEU A 281 -2.77 -10.19 -22.44
CA LEU A 281 -3.81 -10.30 -23.44
C LEU A 281 -3.64 -9.12 -24.41
N SER A 282 -3.32 -9.43 -25.67
CA SER A 282 -3.35 -8.43 -26.74
C SER A 282 -4.72 -8.46 -27.41
N VAL A 283 -5.32 -7.29 -27.59
CA VAL A 283 -6.64 -7.10 -28.17
C VAL A 283 -6.50 -6.18 -29.38
N ALA A 284 -6.83 -6.69 -30.56
CA ALA A 284 -6.90 -5.90 -31.77
C ALA A 284 -8.32 -5.39 -32.01
N SER A 285 -8.47 -4.12 -32.37
CA SER A 285 -9.75 -3.57 -32.84
C SER A 285 -9.54 -2.44 -33.85
N SER A 286 -10.37 -2.43 -34.88
CA SER A 286 -10.58 -1.30 -35.78
C SER A 286 -11.01 -0.01 -35.06
N ARG A 287 -11.46 -0.13 -33.80
CA ARG A 287 -11.84 0.98 -32.90
C ARG A 287 -10.96 1.03 -31.66
N ALA A 288 -9.67 0.69 -31.79
CA ALA A 288 -8.73 0.59 -30.67
C ALA A 288 -8.74 1.81 -29.75
N GLN A 289 -8.71 3.03 -30.31
CA GLN A 289 -8.69 4.27 -29.51
C GLN A 289 -9.98 4.50 -28.71
N PRO A 290 -11.19 4.45 -29.31
CA PRO A 290 -12.44 4.44 -28.54
C PRO A 290 -12.52 3.33 -27.50
N LEU A 291 -12.11 2.11 -27.86
CA LEU A 291 -12.13 0.95 -26.97
C LEU A 291 -11.24 1.19 -25.74
N ALA A 292 -10.01 1.66 -25.96
CA ALA A 292 -9.07 1.98 -24.90
C ALA A 292 -9.58 3.12 -23.99
N ALA A 293 -10.21 4.14 -24.57
CA ALA A 293 -10.82 5.22 -23.81
C ALA A 293 -11.98 4.73 -22.90
N TRP A 294 -12.85 3.85 -23.39
CA TRP A 294 -13.90 3.25 -22.56
C TRP A 294 -13.32 2.34 -21.48
N MET A 295 -12.32 1.53 -21.82
CA MET A 295 -11.65 0.61 -20.89
C MET A 295 -11.00 1.39 -19.73
N ASN A 296 -10.42 2.56 -20.02
CA ASN A 296 -9.81 3.43 -19.00
C ASN A 296 -10.81 3.93 -17.93
N GLY A 297 -12.10 3.96 -18.25
CA GLY A 297 -13.15 4.37 -17.32
C GLY A 297 -13.64 3.27 -16.37
N LEU A 298 -13.20 2.01 -16.55
CA LEU A 298 -13.80 0.86 -15.86
C LEU A 298 -13.07 0.43 -14.59
N GLU A 299 -11.89 0.97 -14.28
CA GLU A 299 -11.04 0.45 -13.21
C GLU A 299 -10.67 -1.02 -13.47
N VAL A 300 -9.91 -1.29 -14.53
CA VAL A 300 -9.49 -2.67 -14.90
C VAL A 300 -8.56 -3.25 -13.84
N CYS A 301 -8.96 -4.39 -13.28
CA CYS A 301 -8.28 -5.04 -12.16
C CYS A 301 -7.48 -6.26 -12.60
N SER A 302 -8.11 -7.19 -13.33
CA SER A 302 -7.45 -8.42 -13.76
C SER A 302 -8.16 -9.09 -14.93
N ILE A 303 -7.42 -9.95 -15.62
CA ILE A 303 -7.92 -10.88 -16.63
C ILE A 303 -7.65 -12.30 -16.16
N GLU A 304 -8.60 -13.19 -16.37
CA GLU A 304 -8.53 -14.62 -16.02
C GLU A 304 -9.00 -15.47 -17.21
N ALA A 305 -8.33 -16.59 -17.47
CA ALA A 305 -8.79 -17.61 -18.39
C ALA A 305 -9.54 -18.72 -17.64
N ASP A 306 -10.87 -18.72 -17.75
CA ASP A 306 -11.74 -19.79 -17.24
C ASP A 306 -11.73 -20.97 -18.23
N THR A 307 -10.87 -21.94 -17.97
CA THR A 307 -10.71 -23.16 -18.79
C THR A 307 -11.90 -24.11 -18.70
N ALA A 308 -12.68 -24.04 -17.61
CA ALA A 308 -13.89 -24.83 -17.46
C ALA A 308 -14.95 -24.35 -18.46
N ARG A 309 -15.13 -23.03 -18.59
CA ARG A 309 -16.08 -22.39 -19.50
C ARG A 309 -15.52 -22.05 -20.88
N ALA A 310 -14.21 -22.20 -21.06
CA ALA A 310 -13.48 -21.78 -22.27
C ALA A 310 -13.73 -20.30 -22.58
N SER A 311 -13.49 -19.43 -21.59
CA SER A 311 -13.70 -17.99 -21.71
C SER A 311 -12.66 -17.17 -20.97
N LEU A 312 -12.43 -15.95 -21.44
CA LEU A 312 -11.72 -14.90 -20.75
C LEU A 312 -12.68 -14.10 -19.87
N VAL A 313 -12.29 -13.84 -18.65
CA VAL A 313 -13.03 -13.04 -17.68
C VAL A 313 -12.26 -11.77 -17.38
N LEU A 314 -12.90 -10.61 -17.58
CA LEU A 314 -12.38 -9.29 -17.27
C LEU A 314 -12.99 -8.83 -15.94
N SER A 315 -12.15 -8.59 -14.93
CA SER A 315 -12.57 -8.04 -13.64
C SER A 315 -12.34 -6.54 -13.60
N VAL A 316 -13.35 -5.78 -13.21
CA VAL A 316 -13.30 -4.31 -13.14
C VAL A 316 -13.94 -3.78 -11.86
N GLY A 317 -13.49 -2.63 -11.38
CA GLY A 317 -13.94 -2.03 -10.12
C GLY A 317 -13.78 -2.97 -8.92
N ILE A 318 -14.77 -3.02 -8.01
CA ILE A 318 -14.74 -3.88 -6.81
C ILE A 318 -15.55 -5.17 -6.93
N SER A 319 -16.58 -5.19 -7.78
CA SER A 319 -17.58 -6.27 -7.78
C SER A 319 -18.20 -6.47 -9.16
N THR A 320 -17.43 -6.28 -10.22
CA THR A 320 -17.90 -6.47 -11.59
C THR A 320 -16.95 -7.38 -12.35
N ARG A 321 -17.49 -8.40 -12.99
CA ARG A 321 -16.76 -9.35 -13.82
C ARG A 321 -17.54 -9.53 -15.12
N TYR A 322 -16.85 -9.48 -16.24
CA TYR A 322 -17.44 -9.67 -17.56
C TYR A 322 -16.85 -10.90 -18.23
N VAL A 323 -17.67 -11.67 -18.94
CA VAL A 323 -17.16 -12.60 -19.95
C VAL A 323 -16.65 -11.75 -21.11
N TYR A 324 -15.33 -11.57 -21.20
CA TYR A 324 -14.72 -10.71 -22.20
C TYR A 324 -14.77 -11.34 -23.60
N SER A 325 -14.41 -12.62 -23.69
CA SER A 325 -14.54 -13.42 -24.91
C SER A 325 -14.63 -14.90 -24.57
N SER A 326 -15.28 -15.69 -25.41
CA SER A 326 -15.18 -17.15 -25.39
C SER A 326 -14.20 -17.65 -26.45
N TYR A 327 -13.66 -18.85 -26.28
CA TYR A 327 -12.88 -19.57 -27.30
C TYR A 327 -13.40 -21.00 -27.49
N LYS A 328 -13.10 -21.58 -28.65
CA LYS A 328 -13.54 -22.94 -28.98
C LYS A 328 -12.78 -23.96 -28.14
N LYS A 329 -13.44 -24.55 -27.14
CA LYS A 329 -12.86 -25.57 -26.27
C LYS A 329 -12.33 -26.77 -27.05
N ASN A 330 -11.00 -26.95 -27.03
CA ASN A 330 -10.29 -28.10 -27.56
C ASN A 330 -8.94 -28.26 -26.82
N PRO A 331 -8.27 -29.42 -26.91
CA PRO A 331 -7.05 -29.69 -26.15
C PRO A 331 -5.94 -28.64 -26.32
N VAL A 332 -5.81 -28.06 -27.52
CA VAL A 332 -4.77 -27.04 -27.81
C VAL A 332 -5.11 -25.74 -27.07
N THR A 333 -6.30 -25.19 -27.29
CA THR A 333 -6.75 -23.94 -26.65
C THR A 333 -6.85 -24.05 -25.13
N THR A 334 -7.20 -25.24 -24.61
CA THR A 334 -7.22 -25.47 -23.16
C THR A 334 -5.80 -25.41 -22.59
N ASN A 335 -4.84 -26.06 -23.25
CA ASN A 335 -3.44 -26.04 -22.83
C ASN A 335 -2.85 -24.62 -22.90
N GLU A 336 -3.14 -23.86 -23.96
CA GLU A 336 -2.71 -22.45 -24.07
C GLU A 336 -3.25 -21.59 -22.91
N ALA A 337 -4.54 -21.71 -22.59
CA ALA A 337 -5.15 -20.99 -21.48
C ALA A 337 -4.58 -21.40 -20.11
N GLU A 338 -4.37 -22.71 -19.89
CA GLU A 338 -3.73 -23.23 -18.68
C GLU A 338 -2.29 -22.75 -18.54
N ALA A 339 -1.52 -22.74 -19.63
CA ALA A 339 -0.15 -22.24 -19.66
C ALA A 339 -0.09 -20.73 -19.38
N TRP A 340 -1.05 -19.96 -19.89
CA TRP A 340 -1.15 -18.52 -19.62
C TRP A 340 -1.45 -18.24 -18.13
N GLU A 341 -2.42 -18.93 -17.52
CA GLU A 341 -2.71 -18.83 -16.08
C GLU A 341 -1.52 -19.29 -15.22
N ALA A 342 -0.83 -20.36 -15.63
CA ALA A 342 0.37 -20.83 -14.94
C ALA A 342 1.50 -19.81 -15.00
N ALA A 343 1.71 -19.15 -16.15
CA ALA A 343 2.68 -18.08 -16.30
C ALA A 343 2.32 -16.86 -15.43
N LYS A 344 1.04 -16.48 -15.40
CA LYS A 344 0.55 -15.35 -14.57
C LYS A 344 0.80 -15.64 -13.10
N LYS A 345 0.48 -16.85 -12.65
CA LYS A 345 0.74 -17.30 -11.27
C LYS A 345 2.24 -17.33 -10.96
N ALA A 346 3.08 -17.78 -11.89
CA ALA A 346 4.54 -17.77 -11.73
C ALA A 346 5.12 -16.35 -11.62
N CYS A 347 4.45 -15.36 -12.21
CA CYS A 347 4.74 -13.94 -12.04
C CYS A 347 3.95 -13.30 -10.89
N GLY A 348 3.51 -14.08 -9.89
CA GLY A 348 2.81 -13.55 -8.71
C GLY A 348 1.51 -12.81 -8.99
N GLY A 349 0.85 -13.11 -10.12
CA GLY A 349 -0.36 -12.44 -10.57
C GLY A 349 -0.11 -11.24 -11.49
N LEU A 350 1.15 -10.89 -11.78
CA LEU A 350 1.48 -9.82 -12.73
C LEU A 350 1.15 -10.25 -14.17
N HIS A 351 0.41 -9.40 -14.86
CA HIS A 351 0.03 -9.58 -16.26
C HIS A 351 -0.34 -8.23 -16.88
N PHE A 352 -0.57 -8.18 -18.19
CA PHE A 352 -0.99 -6.96 -18.86
C PHE A 352 -2.16 -7.13 -19.83
N LEU A 353 -2.84 -6.03 -20.11
CA LEU A 353 -3.80 -5.87 -21.21
C LEU A 353 -3.24 -4.84 -22.19
N ALA A 354 -3.11 -5.24 -23.45
CA ALA A 354 -2.73 -4.35 -24.55
C ALA A 354 -3.90 -4.22 -25.53
N ILE A 355 -4.20 -3.00 -25.96
CA ILE A 355 -5.20 -2.69 -26.97
C ILE A 355 -4.51 -2.00 -28.13
N GLN A 356 -4.66 -2.54 -29.35
CA GLN A 356 -3.94 -2.14 -30.55
C GLN A 356 -4.85 -2.20 -31.78
N GLU A 357 -4.42 -1.59 -32.89
CA GLU A 357 -5.21 -1.60 -34.14
C GLU A 357 -5.19 -2.98 -34.81
N ASP A 358 -4.03 -3.64 -34.81
CA ASP A 358 -3.83 -5.00 -35.30
C ASP A 358 -2.90 -5.78 -34.34
N LEU A 359 -3.01 -7.11 -34.28
CA LEU A 359 -2.18 -7.98 -33.43
C LEU A 359 -0.70 -7.94 -33.81
N ASP A 360 -0.38 -7.60 -35.05
CA ASP A 360 0.99 -7.46 -35.55
C ASP A 360 1.55 -6.03 -35.42
N SER A 361 0.82 -5.11 -34.77
CA SER A 361 1.26 -3.74 -34.51
C SER A 361 2.35 -3.69 -33.43
N ASP A 362 3.41 -2.91 -33.70
CA ASP A 362 4.47 -2.64 -32.72
C ASP A 362 4.01 -1.65 -31.63
N ASP A 363 3.04 -0.77 -31.93
CA ASP A 363 2.52 0.23 -31.00
C ASP A 363 1.16 -0.18 -30.41
N CYS A 364 0.99 0.10 -29.11
CA CYS A 364 -0.27 -0.04 -28.39
C CYS A 364 -1.00 1.31 -28.25
N VAL A 365 -2.33 1.27 -28.41
CA VAL A 365 -3.25 2.41 -28.18
C VAL A 365 -3.73 2.47 -26.73
N GLY A 366 -3.70 1.33 -26.04
CA GLY A 366 -3.84 1.28 -24.60
C GLY A 366 -3.04 0.16 -23.95
N PHE A 367 -2.49 0.40 -22.77
CA PHE A 367 -1.70 -0.57 -22.03
C PHE A 367 -1.97 -0.50 -20.52
N TRP A 368 -2.40 -1.60 -19.92
CA TRP A 368 -2.62 -1.71 -18.47
C TRP A 368 -1.72 -2.78 -17.88
N LEU A 369 -0.86 -2.39 -16.95
CA LEU A 369 -0.16 -3.32 -16.08
C LEU A 369 -1.08 -3.65 -14.88
N LEU A 370 -1.30 -4.94 -14.67
CA LEU A 370 -2.28 -5.48 -13.74
C LEU A 370 -1.60 -6.43 -12.76
N LEU A 371 -1.99 -6.36 -11.49
CA LEU A 371 -1.49 -7.26 -10.45
C LEU A 371 -2.66 -7.91 -9.72
N ASP A 372 -2.85 -9.20 -9.96
CA ASP A 372 -3.93 -10.00 -9.37
C ASP A 372 -3.45 -10.64 -8.06
N LEU A 373 -3.59 -9.89 -6.97
CA LEU A 373 -3.21 -10.36 -5.63
C LEU A 373 -4.31 -11.22 -5.01
N PRO A 374 -3.95 -12.22 -4.19
CA PRO A 374 -4.93 -12.89 -3.34
C PRO A 374 -5.59 -11.87 -2.39
N PRO A 375 -6.83 -12.13 -1.91
CA PRO A 375 -7.42 -11.34 -0.85
C PRO A 375 -6.50 -11.25 0.37
N PRO A 376 -6.39 -10.08 1.03
CA PRO A 376 -5.60 -9.96 2.24
C PRO A 376 -6.25 -10.81 3.35
N PRO A 377 -5.48 -11.26 4.36
CA PRO A 377 -5.95 -12.14 5.43
C PRO A 377 -6.98 -11.48 6.38
N VAL A 378 -7.30 -10.19 6.20
CA VAL A 378 -8.14 -9.38 7.10
C VAL A 378 -9.41 -8.80 6.50
#